data_AF-A0A965M8A9-F1
#
_entry.id   AF-A0A965M8A9-F1
#
_cell.length_a   1.000
_cell.length_b   1.000
_cell.length_c   1.000
_cell.angle_alpha   90.00
_cell.angle_beta   90.00
_cell.angle_gamma   90.00
#
_symmetry.space_group_name_H-M   'P 1'
#
loop_
_entity.id
_entity.type
_entity.pdbx_description
1 polymer ?
#
loop_
_entity_poly.entity_id
_entity_poly.type
_entity_poly.pdbx_seq_one_letter_code
_entity_poly.pdbx_strand_id
1 'polypeptide(L)'
;ADRFHDSTTVFQGNARGLPMEEVSFINRYAIAQREPDLTLVLDLDPAEARSRALRRPRPAGQKDRLEDLDLGFYQKVAEGYRALAQREPKRVKLIDASGSREQTFAIIQKELRNAFSSLPR
;
A
#
# COMPACT_ATOMS: atom_id res chain seq x y z
N ALA A 1 -11.14 1.36 -2.11
CA ALA A 1 -10.43 2.10 -3.18
C ALA A 1 -9.09 1.41 -3.44
N ASP A 2 -8.56 1.48 -4.66
CA ASP A 2 -7.17 1.13 -4.92
C ASP A 2 -6.32 2.39 -4.68
N ARG A 3 -5.49 2.35 -3.63
CA ARG A 3 -4.77 3.49 -3.03
C ARG A 3 -5.68 4.57 -2.43
N PHE A 4 -5.10 5.33 -1.49
CA PHE A 4 -5.73 6.49 -0.83
C PHE A 4 -4.63 7.37 -0.20
N HIS A 5 -4.95 8.20 0.81
CA HIS A 5 -3.99 9.13 1.42
C HIS A 5 -2.76 8.44 2.03
N ASP A 6 -2.89 7.18 2.52
CA ASP A 6 -1.76 6.36 3.00
C ASP A 6 -0.66 6.23 1.92
N SER A 7 -1.03 6.15 0.64
CA SER A 7 -0.07 6.16 -0.47
C SER A 7 0.66 7.48 -0.60
N THR A 8 0.00 8.62 -0.41
CA THR A 8 0.67 9.93 -0.41
C THR A 8 1.66 10.02 0.75
N THR A 9 1.25 9.58 1.95
CA THR A 9 2.11 9.52 3.14
C THR A 9 3.39 8.74 2.86
N VAL A 10 3.27 7.53 2.31
CA VAL A 10 4.42 6.66 2.07
C VAL A 10 5.27 7.13 0.88
N PHE A 11 4.66 7.48 -0.25
CA PHE A 11 5.44 7.84 -1.45
C PHE A 11 6.10 9.22 -1.31
N GLN A 12 5.39 10.21 -0.79
CA GLN A 12 5.89 11.57 -0.71
C GLN A 12 6.68 11.81 0.59
N GLY A 13 6.17 11.34 1.72
CA GLY A 13 6.84 11.45 3.01
C GLY A 13 8.03 10.51 3.09
N ASN A 14 7.78 9.21 3.22
CA ASN A 14 8.86 8.24 3.44
C ASN A 14 9.82 8.09 2.26
N ALA A 15 9.31 7.84 1.05
CA ALA A 15 10.18 7.46 -0.07
C ALA A 15 10.89 8.66 -0.73
N ARG A 16 10.22 9.82 -0.80
CA ARG A 16 10.81 11.07 -1.33
C ARG A 16 11.37 12.01 -0.27
N GLY A 17 11.18 11.71 1.02
CA GLY A 17 11.77 12.46 2.12
C GLY A 17 11.13 13.82 2.39
N LEU A 18 9.87 14.04 1.98
CA LEU A 18 9.17 15.25 2.39
C LEU A 18 8.87 15.23 3.90
N PRO A 19 8.85 16.40 4.57
CA PRO A 19 8.53 16.46 5.99
C PRO A 19 7.17 15.83 6.29
N MET A 20 7.15 14.85 7.20
CA MET A 20 5.93 14.09 7.50
C MET A 20 4.80 14.96 8.03
N GLU A 21 5.13 16.05 8.73
CA GLU A 21 4.15 17.01 9.25
C GLU A 21 3.40 17.73 8.13
N GLU A 22 4.12 18.15 7.08
CA GLU A 22 3.54 18.82 5.91
C GLU A 22 2.66 17.86 5.11
N VAL A 23 3.16 16.65 4.84
CA VAL A 23 2.38 15.61 4.15
C VAL A 23 1.11 15.28 4.93
N SER A 24 1.22 15.17 6.26
CA SER A 24 0.07 14.89 7.12
C SER A 24 -0.93 16.05 7.13
N PHE A 25 -0.45 17.30 7.14
CA PHE A 25 -1.30 18.48 7.07
C PHE A 25 -2.11 18.50 5.76
N ILE A 26 -1.44 18.32 4.62
CA ILE A 26 -2.09 18.31 3.30
C ILE A 26 -3.10 17.18 3.20
N ASN A 27 -2.73 15.97 3.63
CA ASN A 27 -3.64 14.82 3.62
C ASN A 27 -4.89 15.09 4.44
N ARG A 28 -4.74 15.55 5.70
CA ARG A 28 -5.88 15.88 6.58
C ARG A 28 -6.76 16.98 5.99
N TYR A 29 -6.16 18.01 5.38
CA TYR A 29 -6.93 19.05 4.71
C TYR A 29 -7.74 18.49 3.53
N ALA A 30 -7.13 17.62 2.72
CA ALA A 30 -7.77 17.06 1.54
C ALA A 30 -8.91 16.07 1.85
N ILE A 31 -8.75 15.24 2.89
CA ILE A 31 -9.73 14.19 3.24
C ILE A 31 -10.70 14.63 4.36
N ALA A 32 -10.46 15.77 4.99
CA ALA A 32 -11.10 16.21 6.22
C ALA A 32 -10.97 15.13 7.33
N GLN A 33 -12.08 14.47 7.68
CA GLN A 33 -12.13 13.40 8.69
C GLN A 33 -12.44 12.02 8.09
N ARG A 34 -12.31 11.87 6.76
CA ARG A 34 -12.64 10.62 6.06
C ARG A 34 -11.43 9.69 6.02
N GLU A 35 -11.21 9.02 7.15
CA GLU A 35 -10.24 7.93 7.26
C GLU A 35 -10.84 6.61 6.76
N PRO A 36 -10.05 5.74 6.10
CA PRO A 36 -10.47 4.37 5.83
C PRO A 36 -10.64 3.60 7.14
N ASP A 37 -11.75 2.88 7.29
CA ASP A 37 -11.95 1.93 8.39
C ASP A 37 -10.91 0.79 8.35
N LEU A 38 -10.48 0.42 7.14
CA LEU A 38 -9.47 -0.61 6.89
C LEU A 38 -8.64 -0.27 5.64
N THR A 39 -7.32 -0.32 5.79
CA THR A 39 -6.32 -0.29 4.72
C THR A 39 -5.60 -1.64 4.72
N LEU A 40 -5.66 -2.34 3.59
CA LEU A 40 -4.92 -3.58 3.37
C LEU A 40 -3.68 -3.29 2.53
N VAL A 41 -2.50 -3.59 3.07
CA VAL A 41 -1.22 -3.46 2.39
C VAL A 41 -0.79 -4.85 1.94
N LEU A 42 -0.69 -5.05 0.62
CA LEU A 42 -0.12 -6.28 0.07
C LEU A 42 1.40 -6.19 0.18
N ASP A 43 1.96 -6.78 1.23
CA ASP A 43 3.39 -6.75 1.52
C ASP A 43 4.09 -7.87 0.75
N LEU A 44 5.13 -7.48 0.02
CA LEU A 44 5.93 -8.36 -0.81
C LEU A 44 7.36 -7.84 -0.81
N ASP A 45 8.33 -8.75 -0.97
CA ASP A 45 9.71 -8.35 -1.21
C ASP A 45 9.78 -7.40 -2.43
N PRO A 46 10.44 -6.22 -2.32
CA PRO A 46 10.51 -5.26 -3.42
C PRO A 46 11.11 -5.80 -4.72
N ALA A 47 12.10 -6.71 -4.63
CA ALA A 47 12.72 -7.31 -5.81
C ALA A 47 11.76 -8.30 -6.48
N GLU A 48 11.03 -9.09 -5.69
CA GLU A 48 9.97 -9.96 -6.20
C GLU A 48 8.83 -9.15 -6.83
N ALA A 49 8.36 -8.09 -6.17
CA ALA A 49 7.32 -7.20 -6.68
C ALA A 49 7.72 -6.60 -8.03
N ARG A 50 8.97 -6.13 -8.16
CA ARG A 50 9.53 -5.63 -9.42
C ARG A 50 9.55 -6.70 -10.51
N SER A 51 9.98 -7.92 -10.17
CA SER A 51 10.00 -9.05 -11.11
C SER A 51 8.59 -9.37 -11.63
N ARG A 52 7.57 -9.37 -10.75
CA ARG A 52 6.17 -9.58 -11.12
C ARG A 52 5.65 -8.44 -12.02
N ALA A 53 6.00 -7.18 -11.74
CA ALA A 53 5.61 -6.03 -12.55
C ALA A 53 6.17 -6.12 -13.98
N LEU A 54 7.46 -6.47 -14.13
CA LEU A 54 8.11 -6.60 -15.44
C LEU A 54 7.53 -7.72 -16.32
N ARG A 55 6.88 -8.72 -15.71
CA ARG A 55 6.22 -9.83 -16.43
C ARG A 55 4.79 -9.52 -16.86
N ARG A 56 4.19 -8.42 -16.38
CA ARG A 56 2.81 -8.07 -16.75
C ARG A 56 2.75 -7.54 -18.19
N PRO A 57 1.78 -7.98 -19.01
CA PRO A 57 1.57 -7.42 -20.33
C PRO A 57 1.25 -5.92 -20.20
N ARG A 58 2.00 -5.07 -20.90
CA ARG A 58 1.75 -3.62 -20.91
C ARG A 58 0.97 -3.20 -22.15
N PRO A 59 -0.07 -2.35 -22.01
CA PRO A 59 -0.63 -1.64 -23.14
C PRO A 59 0.47 -0.84 -23.84
N ALA A 60 0.54 -0.90 -25.16
CA ALA A 60 1.54 -0.18 -25.93
C ALA A 60 1.45 1.34 -25.63
N GLY A 61 2.56 1.95 -25.23
CA GLY A 61 2.66 3.41 -25.00
C GLY A 61 2.52 3.86 -23.54
N GLN A 62 2.21 2.99 -22.58
CA GLN A 62 2.24 3.34 -21.16
C GLN A 62 3.65 3.15 -20.57
N LYS A 63 4.40 4.25 -20.48
CA LYS A 63 5.52 4.35 -19.51
C LYS A 63 4.94 4.78 -18.19
N ASP A 64 4.86 3.87 -17.23
CA ASP A 64 4.49 4.25 -15.87
C ASP A 64 5.71 4.91 -15.21
N ARG A 65 5.63 6.22 -14.92
CA ARG A 65 6.74 7.02 -14.34
C ARG A 65 7.22 6.47 -12.99
N LEU A 66 6.43 5.60 -12.36
CA LEU A 66 6.77 4.89 -11.13
C LEU A 66 7.63 3.64 -11.39
N GLU A 67 7.49 2.98 -12.54
CA GLU A 67 8.27 1.78 -12.93
C GLU A 67 9.72 2.10 -13.29
N ASP A 68 10.01 3.36 -13.62
CA ASP A 68 11.37 3.87 -13.87
C ASP A 68 12.12 4.20 -12.57
N LEU A 69 11.50 4.01 -11.40
CA LEU A 69 12.15 4.23 -10.11
C LEU A 69 13.05 3.04 -9.73
N ASP A 70 14.17 3.33 -9.07
CA ASP A 70 15.12 2.30 -8.67
C ASP A 70 14.58 1.39 -7.56
N LEU A 71 15.25 0.25 -7.33
CA LEU A 71 14.88 -0.70 -6.29
C LEU A 71 14.90 -0.07 -4.89
N GLY A 72 15.78 0.90 -4.65
CA GLY A 72 15.90 1.61 -3.37
C GLY A 72 14.65 2.43 -3.06
N PHE A 73 14.01 3.02 -4.06
CA PHE A 73 12.73 3.70 -3.90
C PHE A 73 11.64 2.73 -3.43
N TYR A 74 11.53 1.57 -4.07
CA TYR A 74 10.54 0.55 -3.68
C TYR A 74 10.81 -0.03 -2.30
N GLN A 75 12.07 -0.17 -1.89
CA GLN A 75 12.44 -0.54 -0.52
C GLN A 75 11.92 0.49 0.50
N LYS A 76 12.16 1.78 0.27
CA LYS A 76 11.64 2.85 1.13
C LYS A 76 10.11 2.87 1.19
N VAL A 77 9.44 2.58 0.08
CA VAL A 77 7.97 2.46 0.04
C VAL A 77 7.51 1.29 0.91
N ALA A 78 8.13 0.11 0.77
CA ALA A 78 7.78 -1.06 1.57
C ALA A 78 8.01 -0.79 3.07
N GLU A 79 9.15 -0.21 3.43
CA GLU A 79 9.46 0.23 4.80
C GLU A 79 8.44 1.22 5.34
N GLY A 80 8.05 2.22 4.53
CA GLY A 80 7.06 3.22 4.92
C GLY A 80 5.69 2.60 5.21
N TYR A 81 5.23 1.64 4.40
CA TYR A 81 3.99 0.93 4.66
C TYR A 81 4.07 0.02 5.89
N ARG A 82 5.19 -0.67 6.10
CA ARG A 82 5.40 -1.49 7.31
C ARG A 82 5.41 -0.64 8.57
N ALA A 83 6.06 0.53 8.53
CA ALA A 83 6.06 1.49 9.64
C ALA A 83 4.67 2.08 9.89
N LEU A 84 3.91 2.38 8.84
CA LEU A 84 2.52 2.82 8.95
C LEU A 84 1.64 1.75 9.61
N ALA A 85 1.78 0.48 9.21
CA ALA A 85 1.05 -0.63 9.82
C ALA A 85 1.39 -0.82 11.31
N GLN A 86 2.64 -0.58 11.70
CA GLN A 86 3.05 -0.60 13.10
C GLN A 86 2.47 0.57 13.90
N ARG A 87 2.39 1.77 13.32
CA ARG A 87 1.81 2.95 13.97
C ARG A 87 0.30 2.87 14.10
N GLU A 88 -0.38 2.27 13.12
CA GLU A 88 -1.84 2.26 13.02
C GLU A 88 -2.42 0.84 12.87
N PRO A 89 -2.07 -0.10 13.78
CA PRO A 89 -2.34 -1.52 13.61
C PRO A 89 -3.82 -1.89 13.67
N LYS A 90 -4.68 -0.96 14.11
CA LYS A 90 -6.13 -1.15 14.13
C LYS A 90 -6.75 -1.07 12.73
N ARG A 91 -6.32 -0.09 11.91
CA ARG A 91 -6.88 0.14 10.57
C ARG A 91 -5.96 -0.33 9.45
N VAL A 92 -4.65 -0.41 9.64
CA VAL A 92 -3.70 -0.81 8.60
C VAL A 92 -3.22 -2.23 8.85
N LYS A 93 -3.50 -3.14 7.91
CA LYS A 93 -3.11 -4.56 7.98
C LYS A 93 -2.16 -4.92 6.87
N LEU A 94 -1.03 -5.54 7.22
CA LEU A 94 -0.14 -6.17 6.26
C LEU A 94 -0.70 -7.54 5.86
N ILE A 95 -0.73 -7.79 4.57
CA ILE A 95 -1.14 -9.04 3.94
C ILE A 95 0.09 -9.60 3.25
N ASP A 96 0.55 -10.78 3.68
CA ASP A 96 1.63 -11.47 2.99
C ASP A 96 1.18 -11.86 1.57
N ALA A 97 1.81 -11.25 0.57
CA ALA A 97 1.54 -11.46 -0.84
C ALA A 97 2.64 -12.27 -1.56
N SER A 98 3.54 -12.92 -0.81
CA SER A 98 4.60 -13.79 -1.35
C SER A 98 4.06 -15.07 -1.99
N GLY A 99 2.90 -15.54 -1.54
CA GLY A 99 2.21 -16.71 -2.09
C GLY A 99 1.51 -16.47 -3.44
N SER A 100 0.65 -17.43 -3.80
CA SER A 100 -0.22 -17.31 -4.97
C SER A 100 -1.30 -16.24 -4.77
N ARG A 101 -1.96 -15.86 -5.87
CA ARG A 101 -3.09 -14.93 -5.83
C ARG A 101 -4.21 -15.47 -4.96
N GLU A 102 -4.47 -16.77 -5.01
CA GLU A 102 -5.52 -17.45 -4.26
C GLU A 102 -5.20 -17.46 -2.76
N GLN A 103 -3.93 -17.70 -2.39
CA GLN A 103 -3.48 -17.61 -0.99
C GLN A 103 -3.63 -16.18 -0.46
N THR A 104 -3.16 -15.18 -1.22
CA THR A 104 -3.28 -13.77 -0.87
C THR A 104 -4.76 -13.38 -0.70
N PHE A 105 -5.63 -13.81 -1.61
CA PHE A 105 -7.06 -13.54 -1.58
C PHE A 105 -7.74 -14.13 -0.33
N ALA A 106 -7.38 -15.36 0.06
CA ALA A 106 -7.91 -15.99 1.26
C ALA A 106 -7.55 -15.20 2.53
N ILE A 107 -6.34 -14.63 2.61
CA ILE A 107 -5.91 -13.77 3.72
C ILE A 107 -6.72 -12.46 3.72
N ILE A 108 -6.89 -11.82 2.57
CA ILE A 108 -7.74 -10.62 2.43
C ILE A 108 -9.16 -10.87 2.92
N GLN A 109 -9.78 -11.97 2.49
CA GLN A 109 -11.14 -12.32 2.92
C GLN A 109 -11.22 -12.52 4.45
N LYS A 110 -10.18 -13.12 5.05
CA LYS A 110 -10.11 -13.28 6.51
C LYS A 110 -10.05 -11.93 7.22
N GLU A 111 -9.19 -11.02 6.78
CA GLU A 111 -9.07 -9.68 7.39
C GLU A 111 -10.34 -8.84 7.21
N LEU A 112 -11.00 -8.94 6.06
CA LEU A 112 -12.29 -8.27 5.84
C LEU A 112 -13.38 -8.76 6.80
N ARG A 113 -13.49 -10.09 7.00
CA ARG A 113 -14.46 -10.65 7.96
C ARG A 113 -14.15 -10.24 9.40
N ASN A 114 -12.87 -10.12 9.76
CA ASN A 114 -12.47 -9.67 11.09
C ASN A 114 -12.82 -8.20 11.32
N ALA A 115 -12.63 -7.35 10.31
CA ALA A 115 -12.90 -5.92 10.40
C ALA A 115 -14.39 -5.57 10.32
N PHE A 116 -15.17 -6.33 9.56
CA PHE A 116 -16.57 -6.04 9.29
C PHE A 116 -17.45 -7.26 9.55
N SER A 117 -18.01 -7.33 10.76
CA SER A 117 -18.87 -8.44 11.20
C SER A 117 -20.19 -8.57 10.43
N SER A 118 -20.56 -7.56 9.64
CA SER A 118 -21.76 -7.52 8.81
C SER A 118 -21.56 -8.04 7.39
N LEU A 119 -20.35 -8.43 6.99
CA LEU A 119 -20.11 -8.99 5.65
C LEU A 119 -20.65 -10.43 5.57
N PRO A 120 -21.31 -10.83 4.45
CA PRO A 120 -21.75 -12.20 4.24
C PRO A 120 -20.55 -13.17 4.33
N ARG A 121 -20.78 -14.33 4.94
CA ARG A 121 -19.75 -15.37 5.10
C ARG A 121 -19.48 -16.13 3.82
#